data_AF-A0A212LWZ4-F1
#
_entry.id   AF-A0A212LWZ4-F1
#
_cell.length_a   1.000
_cell.length_b   1.000
_cell.length_c   1.000
_cell.angle_alpha   90.00
_cell.angle_beta   90.00
_cell.angle_gamma   90.00
#
_symmetry.space_group_name_H-M   'P 1'
#
loop_
_entity.id
_entity.type
_entity.pdbx_description
1 polymer ?
#
loop_
_entity_poly.entity_id
_entity_poly.type
_entity_poly.pdbx_seq_one_letter_code
_entity_poly.pdbx_strand_id
1 'polypeptide(L)'
;MLKLSDNAISMLVSKYRAVLQRMVVKNTAMFAICLCVLGTSAVAGAADITYSGDVADLNTAPIGGASSPSLIPANALGNNVTVDFLSGTDPYRVFGGLSNGTAVTGNTVNFLNGNVTNNFYGGYDAAVVNGLGAAGNTITISGGTIQGMAISGISLNGNATNNKITISGGTVKTQVRGGSANAAGDATGNSVIISGGTVGDGLGTISNGWVIGGYSKDGISSGNTVSISGSTIVNHIDVGESDNGPVTGNKLFISGGEIMGSTARAGWSDTGLVSGNEAHMSGGIIHDDTVNFSTGQLVGAHSNFGNAENNLVTMSGGSVSSVTGGFSVNANATGNKGIMSGGETNQYVGGFSSTGNAENNEVLFSGGKTGSIYGGKTMDTGNASGNTVNITGGEILYEVYGGMSTMGSANNNTVTLGGNVRLAATSSIFGGWTTGNPGTTSTGNTLNLNGFQGTLNEVNSFQNYNFFLPASLQNGGTVLTVTSQTDLSGTHVAITGMESGTLLAPGNTITLINSTQNAPDSYTATNVRSGISLLYDFSLEAAGTALTATVKSAGVNPQTKALVEGYAANMAFVNQGADLAGGTGMADAMAKAKAANGDIASFGAVSGGSSRYKTGSHAVMWTAPPS
;
A
#
# COMPACT_ATOMS: atom_id res chain seq x y z
N MET A 1 -9.37 -33.60 -23.91
CA MET A 1 -7.94 -33.27 -23.71
C MET A 1 -7.59 -32.09 -24.59
N LEU A 2 -7.54 -30.89 -24.01
CA LEU A 2 -7.09 -29.68 -24.71
C LEU A 2 -5.55 -29.72 -24.80
N LYS A 3 -5.02 -29.83 -26.01
CA LYS A 3 -3.59 -29.60 -26.29
C LYS A 3 -3.35 -28.09 -26.17
N LEU A 4 -2.77 -27.66 -25.05
CA LEU A 4 -2.15 -26.34 -24.95
C LEU A 4 -1.05 -26.25 -26.01
N SER A 5 -1.06 -25.18 -26.80
CA SER A 5 -0.09 -24.97 -27.87
C SER A 5 1.33 -24.82 -27.30
N ASP A 6 2.33 -25.30 -28.04
CA ASP A 6 3.74 -25.26 -27.62
C ASP A 6 4.23 -23.83 -27.27
N ASN A 7 3.58 -22.81 -27.85
CA ASN A 7 3.83 -21.40 -27.53
C ASN A 7 3.35 -21.01 -26.11
N ALA A 8 2.23 -21.56 -25.64
CA ALA A 8 1.73 -21.31 -24.29
C ALA A 8 2.63 -21.95 -23.23
N ILE A 9 3.16 -23.15 -23.51
CA ILE A 9 4.11 -23.86 -22.63
C ILE A 9 5.45 -23.11 -22.60
N SER A 10 5.96 -22.66 -23.76
CA SER A 10 7.19 -21.86 -23.85
C SER A 10 7.11 -20.53 -23.07
N MET A 11 5.98 -19.83 -23.16
CA MET A 11 5.73 -18.62 -22.38
C MET A 11 5.64 -18.89 -20.87
N LEU A 12 4.99 -19.99 -20.47
CA LEU A 12 4.87 -20.35 -19.06
C LEU A 12 6.23 -20.71 -18.46
N VAL A 13 7.05 -21.48 -19.20
CA VAL A 13 8.41 -21.87 -18.81
C VAL A 13 9.35 -20.67 -18.76
N SER A 14 9.22 -19.72 -19.69
CA SER A 14 9.97 -18.46 -19.67
C SER A 14 9.65 -17.61 -18.44
N LYS A 15 8.35 -17.44 -18.13
CA LYS A 15 7.92 -16.72 -16.91
C LYS A 15 8.38 -17.44 -15.64
N TYR A 16 8.30 -18.77 -15.58
CA TYR A 16 8.79 -19.53 -14.42
C TYR A 16 10.31 -19.44 -14.27
N ARG A 17 11.09 -19.47 -15.35
CA ARG A 17 12.54 -19.24 -15.30
C ARG A 17 12.89 -17.84 -14.82
N ALA A 18 12.16 -16.81 -15.26
CA ALA A 18 12.39 -15.44 -14.81
C ALA A 18 12.09 -15.27 -13.30
N VAL A 19 11.05 -15.93 -12.80
CA VAL A 19 10.71 -15.95 -11.36
C VAL A 19 11.74 -16.76 -10.57
N LEU A 20 12.14 -17.94 -11.04
CA LEU A 20 13.19 -18.73 -10.40
C LEU A 20 14.54 -18.01 -10.41
N GLN A 21 14.92 -17.33 -11.49
CA GLN A 21 16.15 -16.53 -11.52
C GLN A 21 16.08 -15.36 -10.54
N ARG A 22 14.93 -14.70 -10.38
CA ARG A 22 14.74 -13.64 -9.37
C ARG A 22 14.75 -14.18 -7.94
N MET A 23 14.18 -15.37 -7.69
CA MET A 23 14.23 -16.03 -6.38
C MET A 23 15.63 -16.56 -6.05
N VAL A 24 16.32 -17.14 -7.03
CA VAL A 24 17.71 -17.59 -6.90
C VAL A 24 18.61 -16.38 -6.67
N VAL A 25 18.48 -15.27 -7.41
CA VAL A 25 19.27 -14.05 -7.15
C VAL A 25 19.01 -13.47 -5.75
N LYS A 26 17.76 -13.45 -5.26
CA LYS A 26 17.45 -13.00 -3.89
C LYS A 26 18.00 -13.93 -2.80
N ASN A 27 17.94 -15.24 -2.99
CA ASN A 27 18.46 -16.21 -2.03
C ASN A 27 19.99 -16.35 -2.10
N THR A 28 20.60 -16.16 -3.27
CA THR A 28 22.06 -16.12 -3.44
C THR A 28 22.64 -14.81 -2.91
N ALA A 29 21.89 -13.70 -2.93
CA ALA A 29 22.27 -12.47 -2.23
C ALA A 29 22.25 -12.65 -0.69
N MET A 30 21.30 -13.42 -0.15
CA MET A 30 21.29 -13.80 1.28
C MET A 30 22.46 -14.73 1.65
N PHE A 31 22.89 -15.61 0.75
CA PHE A 31 24.05 -16.50 0.99
C PHE A 31 25.41 -15.84 0.70
N ALA A 32 25.46 -14.84 -0.20
CA ALA A 32 26.67 -14.07 -0.53
C ALA A 32 27.01 -12.99 0.52
N ILE A 33 26.08 -12.64 1.42
CA ILE A 33 26.38 -11.80 2.60
C ILE A 33 27.23 -12.56 3.63
N CYS A 34 27.29 -13.90 3.56
CA CYS A 34 28.15 -14.71 4.43
C CYS A 34 29.58 -14.91 3.87
N LEU A 35 29.92 -14.38 2.68
CA LEU A 35 31.23 -14.61 2.06
C LEU A 35 31.86 -13.38 1.36
N CYS A 36 31.42 -12.16 1.70
CA CYS A 36 31.98 -10.91 1.18
C CYS A 36 32.52 -9.97 2.27
N VAL A 37 33.17 -10.54 3.30
CA VAL A 37 34.13 -9.80 4.14
C VAL A 37 35.49 -9.82 3.44
N LEU A 38 35.62 -9.12 2.31
CA LEU A 38 36.93 -8.89 1.69
C LEU A 38 37.02 -7.46 1.17
N GLY A 39 37.60 -6.61 2.01
CA GLY A 39 38.51 -5.55 1.58
C GLY A 39 37.90 -4.30 0.97
N THR A 40 37.21 -3.49 1.76
CA THR A 40 37.35 -2.04 1.60
C THR A 40 38.70 -1.67 2.20
N SER A 41 39.60 -1.12 1.38
CA SER A 41 40.91 -0.62 1.80
C SER A 41 40.78 0.19 3.08
N ALA A 42 41.42 -0.27 4.15
CA ALA A 42 41.40 0.38 5.46
C ALA A 42 41.76 1.86 5.30
N VAL A 43 40.91 2.74 5.82
CA VAL A 43 41.22 4.16 5.95
C VAL A 43 42.49 4.26 6.79
N ALA A 44 43.50 5.00 6.32
CA ALA A 44 44.75 5.15 7.04
C ALA A 44 44.47 5.62 8.49
N GLY A 45 44.84 4.80 9.48
CA GLY A 45 44.60 5.07 10.90
C GLY A 45 43.39 4.38 11.54
N ALA A 46 42.57 3.61 10.81
CA ALA A 46 41.48 2.84 11.42
C ALA A 46 41.99 1.85 12.49
N ALA A 47 41.40 1.86 13.69
CA ALA A 47 41.72 0.92 14.75
C ALA A 47 40.90 -0.38 14.61
N ASP A 48 41.50 -1.53 14.95
CA ASP A 48 40.83 -2.82 15.07
C ASP A 48 40.98 -3.30 16.53
N ILE A 49 39.87 -3.31 17.28
CA ILE A 49 39.84 -3.52 18.73
C ILE A 49 38.94 -4.71 19.04
N THR A 50 39.43 -5.66 19.84
CA THR A 50 38.60 -6.74 20.40
C THR A 50 38.67 -6.67 21.92
N TYR A 51 37.54 -6.31 22.55
CA TYR A 51 37.41 -6.26 24.00
C TYR A 51 36.95 -7.60 24.55
N SER A 52 37.81 -8.24 25.35
CA SER A 52 37.58 -9.54 25.96
C SER A 52 37.39 -9.49 27.48
N GLY A 53 37.08 -8.31 28.04
CA GLY A 53 36.79 -8.13 29.48
C GLY A 53 37.93 -7.56 30.33
N ASP A 54 39.06 -7.20 29.72
CA ASP A 54 40.22 -6.62 30.43
C ASP A 54 40.00 -5.12 30.72
N VAL A 55 39.99 -4.75 32.00
CA VAL A 55 39.81 -3.37 32.44
C VAL A 55 40.89 -2.42 31.91
N ALA A 56 42.08 -2.92 31.54
CA ALA A 56 43.16 -2.12 30.99
C ALA A 56 42.82 -1.48 29.64
N ASP A 57 41.88 -2.08 28.88
CA ASP A 57 41.41 -1.53 27.60
C ASP A 57 40.37 -0.41 27.78
N LEU A 58 39.86 -0.23 29.00
CA LEU A 58 38.86 0.78 29.31
C LEU A 58 39.50 2.12 29.70
N ASN A 59 38.91 3.19 29.20
CA ASN A 59 39.38 4.56 29.39
C ASN A 59 38.23 5.45 29.85
N THR A 60 38.55 6.53 30.56
CA THR A 60 37.56 7.59 30.87
C THR A 60 37.45 8.52 29.68
N ALA A 61 36.24 8.76 29.18
CA ALA A 61 36.07 9.60 27.98
C ALA A 61 36.37 11.07 28.29
N PRO A 62 37.26 11.73 27.53
CA PRO A 62 37.55 13.14 27.74
C PRO A 62 36.39 14.06 27.33
N ILE A 63 35.47 13.55 26.50
CA ILE A 63 34.33 14.26 25.91
C ILE A 63 33.10 13.33 25.87
N GLY A 64 31.91 13.87 25.61
CA GLY A 64 30.66 13.07 25.56
C GLY A 64 30.15 12.59 26.93
N GLY A 65 30.76 13.05 28.03
CA GLY A 65 30.23 12.92 29.40
C GLY A 65 30.32 11.52 30.02
N ALA A 66 31.24 10.66 29.59
CA ALA A 66 31.49 9.39 30.29
C ALA A 66 32.51 9.60 31.41
N SER A 67 32.04 9.63 32.66
CA SER A 67 32.89 9.72 33.86
C SER A 67 33.35 8.35 34.38
N SER A 68 32.89 7.25 33.75
CA SER A 68 33.20 5.88 34.14
C SER A 68 33.93 5.12 33.01
N PRO A 69 34.71 4.07 33.33
CA PRO A 69 35.53 3.35 32.35
C PRO A 69 34.72 2.83 31.17
N SER A 70 35.13 3.20 29.95
CA SER A 70 34.42 2.95 28.69
C SER A 70 35.40 2.47 27.62
N LEU A 71 34.90 1.74 26.62
CA LEU A 71 35.72 1.30 25.49
C LEU A 71 35.72 2.39 24.40
N ILE A 72 36.88 3.00 24.15
CA ILE A 72 37.01 4.18 23.29
C ILE A 72 38.17 3.99 22.30
N PRO A 73 37.91 3.90 20.99
CA PRO A 73 38.93 3.90 19.96
C PRO A 73 39.66 5.23 19.89
N ALA A 74 40.94 5.20 19.51
CA ALA A 74 41.76 6.41 19.41
C ALA A 74 41.35 7.35 18.27
N ASN A 75 40.76 6.82 17.19
CA ASN A 75 40.38 7.56 15.99
C ASN A 75 38.86 7.69 15.86
N ALA A 76 38.41 8.63 15.04
CA ALA A 76 36.98 8.91 14.81
C ALA A 76 36.41 8.24 13.54
N LEU A 77 37.28 7.62 12.73
CA LEU A 77 36.98 7.24 11.35
C LEU A 77 37.36 5.77 11.11
N GLY A 78 36.43 5.01 10.55
CA GLY A 78 36.71 3.69 9.98
C GLY A 78 37.09 2.57 10.95
N ASN A 79 36.94 2.76 12.27
CA ASN A 79 37.36 1.73 13.23
C ASN A 79 36.47 0.49 13.16
N ASN A 80 37.02 -0.65 13.56
CA ASN A 80 36.31 -1.90 13.79
C ASN A 80 36.47 -2.29 15.27
N VAL A 81 35.37 -2.36 16.00
CA VAL A 81 35.36 -2.66 17.44
C VAL A 81 34.50 -3.88 17.69
N THR A 82 35.04 -4.91 18.32
CA THR A 82 34.32 -6.12 18.70
C THR A 82 34.30 -6.25 20.21
N VAL A 83 33.11 -6.46 20.79
CA VAL A 83 32.90 -6.72 22.21
C VAL A 83 32.39 -8.13 22.37
N ASP A 84 33.22 -8.98 22.97
CA ASP A 84 32.93 -10.41 23.16
C ASP A 84 33.61 -10.91 24.42
N PHE A 85 32.87 -10.98 25.52
CA PHE A 85 33.39 -11.50 26.78
C PHE A 85 32.28 -12.16 27.61
N LEU A 86 32.68 -13.13 28.43
CA LEU A 86 31.79 -13.83 29.37
C LEU A 86 32.14 -13.56 30.84
N SER A 87 33.33 -13.02 31.09
CA SER A 87 33.85 -12.66 32.41
C SER A 87 34.80 -11.48 32.27
N GLY A 88 34.88 -10.63 33.28
CA GLY A 88 35.74 -9.45 33.27
C GLY A 88 35.00 -8.22 33.79
N THR A 89 35.45 -7.04 33.38
CA THR A 89 34.81 -5.77 33.73
C THR A 89 33.80 -5.38 32.66
N ASP A 90 32.60 -4.96 33.08
CA ASP A 90 31.62 -4.41 32.14
C ASP A 90 32.00 -2.98 31.75
N PRO A 91 32.11 -2.64 30.45
CA PRO A 91 32.29 -1.26 30.04
C PRO A 91 31.04 -0.45 30.42
N TYR A 92 31.26 0.79 30.85
CA TYR A 92 30.16 1.74 31.04
C TYR A 92 29.52 2.10 29.71
N ARG A 93 30.33 2.58 28.77
CA ARG A 93 29.91 2.83 27.38
C ARG A 93 30.87 2.19 26.40
N VAL A 94 30.39 1.98 25.18
CA VAL A 94 31.21 1.52 24.05
C VAL A 94 31.04 2.51 22.91
N PHE A 95 32.14 2.82 22.22
CA PHE A 95 32.16 3.71 21.06
C PHE A 95 32.86 3.01 19.89
N GLY A 96 32.32 3.12 18.68
CA GLY A 96 33.06 2.83 17.45
C GLY A 96 33.89 4.01 16.98
N GLY A 97 33.53 5.24 17.37
CA GLY A 97 34.32 6.44 17.16
C GLY A 97 33.77 7.60 18.01
N LEU A 98 34.64 8.48 18.47
CA LEU A 98 34.28 9.63 19.31
C LEU A 98 35.12 10.85 18.91
N SER A 99 34.47 11.97 18.60
CA SER A 99 35.16 13.24 18.28
C SER A 99 34.29 14.44 18.61
N ASN A 100 34.89 15.61 18.81
CA ASN A 100 34.21 16.90 18.90
C ASN A 100 34.76 17.94 17.90
N GLY A 101 35.64 17.52 16.98
CA GLY A 101 36.29 18.41 16.01
C GLY A 101 36.43 17.80 14.61
N THR A 102 36.00 16.56 14.42
CA THR A 102 36.00 15.86 13.13
C THR A 102 34.70 15.09 12.96
N ALA A 103 34.27 14.90 11.72
CA ALA A 103 33.14 13.99 11.44
C ALA A 103 33.46 12.58 11.93
N VAL A 104 32.44 11.86 12.39
CA VAL A 104 32.59 10.49 12.91
C VAL A 104 31.96 9.51 11.94
N THR A 105 32.78 8.88 11.11
CA THR A 105 32.28 8.18 9.92
C THR A 105 32.83 6.78 9.72
N GLY A 106 31.98 5.88 9.22
CA GLY A 106 32.40 4.55 8.73
C GLY A 106 32.87 3.58 9.81
N ASN A 107 32.55 3.83 11.07
CA ASN A 107 32.95 2.94 12.16
C ASN A 107 32.00 1.74 12.27
N THR A 108 32.52 0.58 12.61
CA THR A 108 31.77 -0.67 12.80
C THR A 108 31.95 -1.18 14.22
N VAL A 109 30.85 -1.54 14.89
CA VAL A 109 30.87 -2.10 16.24
C VAL A 109 30.05 -3.40 16.29
N ASN A 110 30.67 -4.49 16.73
CA ASN A 110 30.05 -5.80 16.85
C ASN A 110 29.92 -6.20 18.32
N PHE A 111 28.71 -6.56 18.75
CA PHE A 111 28.43 -7.03 20.11
C PHE A 111 27.95 -8.48 20.08
N LEU A 112 28.81 -9.38 20.56
CA LEU A 112 28.57 -10.82 20.54
C LEU A 112 28.09 -11.31 21.91
N ASN A 113 28.84 -10.97 22.97
CA ASN A 113 28.55 -11.37 24.34
C ASN A 113 29.01 -10.31 25.35
N GLY A 114 28.46 -10.37 26.56
CA GLY A 114 28.83 -9.52 27.69
C GLY A 114 27.70 -8.60 28.14
N ASN A 115 28.04 -7.65 29.02
CA ASN A 115 27.12 -6.63 29.52
C ASN A 115 27.73 -5.23 29.37
N VAL A 116 26.95 -4.28 28.86
CA VAL A 116 27.31 -2.85 28.78
C VAL A 116 26.37 -2.09 29.70
N THR A 117 26.91 -1.44 30.72
CA THR A 117 26.08 -0.88 31.82
C THR A 117 25.40 0.44 31.47
N ASN A 118 25.71 1.03 30.31
CA ASN A 118 25.05 2.20 29.76
C ASN A 118 24.95 2.10 28.22
N ASN A 119 25.30 3.16 27.49
CA ASN A 119 25.03 3.30 26.05
C ASN A 119 26.11 2.67 25.16
N PHE A 120 25.67 2.26 23.98
CA PHE A 120 26.47 1.62 22.94
C PHE A 120 26.39 2.44 21.65
N TYR A 121 27.52 2.98 21.19
CA TYR A 121 27.58 3.93 20.09
C TYR A 121 28.40 3.40 18.92
N GLY A 122 27.87 3.49 17.70
CA GLY A 122 28.64 3.22 16.47
C GLY A 122 29.59 4.38 16.16
N GLY A 123 29.10 5.62 16.29
CA GLY A 123 29.88 6.84 16.18
C GLY A 123 29.20 7.99 16.92
N TYR A 124 29.98 8.79 17.64
CA TYR A 124 29.49 9.94 18.41
C TYR A 124 30.28 11.21 18.07
N ASP A 125 29.65 12.09 17.30
CA ASP A 125 30.04 13.50 17.14
C ASP A 125 29.52 14.35 18.33
N ALA A 126 30.40 14.59 19.29
CA ALA A 126 30.17 15.32 20.52
C ALA A 126 30.39 16.84 20.39
N ALA A 127 30.48 17.37 19.17
CA ALA A 127 30.60 18.81 18.94
C ALA A 127 29.34 19.56 19.39
N VAL A 128 29.51 20.44 20.39
CA VAL A 128 28.42 21.26 20.96
C VAL A 128 28.06 22.48 20.11
N VAL A 129 28.87 22.78 19.09
CA VAL A 129 28.63 23.82 18.07
C VAL A 129 29.19 23.34 16.75
N ASN A 130 28.52 23.64 15.64
CA ASN A 130 28.95 23.31 14.27
C ASN A 130 29.38 21.84 14.11
N GLY A 131 28.52 20.91 14.54
CA GLY A 131 28.81 19.48 14.43
C GLY A 131 28.99 19.05 12.98
N LEU A 132 30.04 18.26 12.73
CA LEU A 132 30.39 17.81 11.37
C LEU A 132 29.62 16.55 10.98
N GLY A 133 28.90 15.93 11.91
CA GLY A 133 27.97 14.84 11.69
C GLY A 133 28.55 13.45 11.96
N ALA A 134 27.63 12.49 12.04
CA ALA A 134 27.92 11.06 12.19
C ALA A 134 27.35 10.30 10.98
N ALA A 135 28.22 9.70 10.16
CA ALA A 135 27.81 9.15 8.87
C ALA A 135 28.32 7.73 8.60
N GLY A 136 27.45 6.84 8.12
CA GLY A 136 27.87 5.51 7.64
C GLY A 136 28.39 4.58 8.74
N ASN A 137 28.09 4.84 10.02
CA ASN A 137 28.48 3.96 11.11
C ASN A 137 27.55 2.75 11.17
N THR A 138 28.05 1.62 11.67
CA THR A 138 27.32 0.35 11.73
C THR A 138 27.46 -0.30 13.10
N ILE A 139 26.34 -0.80 13.65
CA ILE A 139 26.31 -1.69 14.81
C ILE A 139 25.71 -3.04 14.42
N THR A 140 26.32 -4.13 14.87
CA THR A 140 25.75 -5.48 14.84
C THR A 140 25.64 -6.03 16.26
N ILE A 141 24.45 -6.48 16.67
CA ILE A 141 24.21 -7.10 17.97
C ILE A 141 23.67 -8.52 17.76
N SER A 142 24.41 -9.51 18.26
CA SER A 142 24.04 -10.91 18.15
C SER A 142 23.73 -11.55 19.51
N GLY A 143 24.15 -10.94 20.61
CA GLY A 143 23.94 -11.42 21.97
C GLY A 143 24.29 -10.36 23.02
N GLY A 144 24.41 -10.80 24.27
CA GLY A 144 24.71 -9.91 25.41
C GLY A 144 23.57 -8.98 25.82
N THR A 145 23.85 -8.09 26.78
CA THR A 145 22.91 -7.08 27.29
C THR A 145 23.50 -5.68 27.23
N ILE A 146 22.74 -4.74 26.69
CA ILE A 146 23.02 -3.30 26.75
C ILE A 146 21.96 -2.68 27.66
N GLN A 147 22.38 -2.15 28.81
CA GLN A 147 21.48 -1.56 29.80
C GLN A 147 20.94 -0.19 29.36
N GLY A 148 21.71 0.54 28.53
CA GLY A 148 21.31 1.81 27.94
C GLY A 148 20.79 1.68 26.51
N MET A 149 21.04 2.73 25.72
CA MET A 149 20.64 2.83 24.32
C MET A 149 21.71 2.25 23.39
N ALA A 150 21.29 1.75 22.23
CA ALA A 150 22.16 1.46 21.10
C ALA A 150 21.91 2.48 19.98
N ILE A 151 22.93 3.27 19.61
CA ILE A 151 22.80 4.33 18.59
C ILE A 151 23.94 4.24 17.59
N SER A 152 23.64 4.02 16.31
CA SER A 152 24.70 3.79 15.32
C SER A 152 25.45 5.06 14.95
N GLY A 153 24.75 6.17 14.73
CA GLY A 153 25.39 7.49 14.61
C GLY A 153 24.64 8.55 15.41
N ILE A 154 25.36 9.28 16.26
CA ILE A 154 24.82 10.42 16.99
C ILE A 154 25.66 11.68 16.72
N SER A 155 24.99 12.79 16.45
CA SER A 155 25.59 14.12 16.41
C SER A 155 24.77 15.11 17.24
N LEU A 156 25.46 15.91 18.04
CA LEU A 156 24.79 16.92 18.87
C LEU A 156 24.34 18.15 18.07
N ASN A 157 25.10 18.56 17.04
CA ASN A 157 24.86 19.78 16.26
C ASN A 157 25.12 19.61 14.76
N GLY A 158 25.05 18.38 14.27
CA GLY A 158 25.25 18.04 12.87
C GLY A 158 24.31 16.91 12.45
N ASN A 159 24.48 16.46 11.21
CA ASN A 159 23.59 15.47 10.61
C ASN A 159 23.95 14.04 11.05
N ALA A 160 22.95 13.17 11.11
CA ALA A 160 23.13 11.73 11.29
C ALA A 160 22.67 11.00 10.02
N THR A 161 23.62 10.53 9.20
CA THR A 161 23.30 10.03 7.85
C THR A 161 23.76 8.61 7.60
N ASN A 162 22.92 7.79 6.95
CA ASN A 162 23.26 6.44 6.49
C ASN A 162 23.84 5.51 7.57
N ASN A 163 23.48 5.69 8.83
CA ASN A 163 23.94 4.83 9.91
C ASN A 163 23.02 3.60 10.04
N LYS A 164 23.59 2.46 10.44
CA LYS A 164 22.87 1.17 10.44
C LYS A 164 22.99 0.42 11.77
N ILE A 165 21.89 -0.18 12.23
CA ILE A 165 21.88 -1.18 13.31
C ILE A 165 21.30 -2.48 12.79
N THR A 166 21.95 -3.62 13.10
CA THR A 166 21.39 -4.96 12.89
C THR A 166 21.38 -5.72 14.21
N ILE A 167 20.22 -6.28 14.58
CA ILE A 167 20.03 -7.06 15.79
C ILE A 167 19.47 -8.44 15.41
N SER A 168 20.18 -9.49 15.79
CA SER A 168 19.76 -10.89 15.61
C SER A 168 19.51 -11.61 16.94
N GLY A 169 19.90 -11.00 18.05
CA GLY A 169 19.77 -11.55 19.40
C GLY A 169 20.17 -10.53 20.46
N GLY A 170 20.25 -10.95 21.73
CA GLY A 170 20.60 -10.08 22.84
C GLY A 170 19.46 -9.18 23.32
N THR A 171 19.79 -8.23 24.20
CA THR A 171 18.82 -7.30 24.79
C THR A 171 19.36 -5.88 24.82
N VAL A 172 18.57 -4.92 24.32
CA VAL A 172 18.78 -3.48 24.52
C VAL A 172 17.67 -2.97 25.43
N LYS A 173 17.98 -2.55 26.65
CA LYS A 173 16.97 -2.27 27.67
C LYS A 173 16.19 -0.97 27.45
N THR A 174 16.75 0.00 26.73
CA THR A 174 16.08 1.29 26.51
C THR A 174 15.70 1.51 25.05
N GLN A 175 16.56 2.06 24.21
CA GLN A 175 16.21 2.45 22.85
C GLN A 175 17.25 2.02 21.83
N VAL A 176 16.80 1.81 20.60
CA VAL A 176 17.63 1.56 19.43
C VAL A 176 17.41 2.71 18.45
N ARG A 177 18.49 3.35 17.99
CA ARG A 177 18.42 4.42 16.98
C ARG A 177 19.40 4.18 15.84
N GLY A 178 18.94 4.14 14.59
CA GLY A 178 19.83 4.12 13.44
C GLY A 178 20.70 5.37 13.42
N GLY A 179 20.08 6.55 13.43
CA GLY A 179 20.76 7.85 13.56
C GLY A 179 20.07 8.80 14.53
N SER A 180 20.82 9.73 15.13
CA SER A 180 20.29 10.75 16.04
C SER A 180 20.98 12.11 15.82
N ALA A 181 20.22 13.12 15.41
CA ALA A 181 20.63 14.51 15.32
C ALA A 181 19.91 15.33 16.40
N ASN A 182 20.62 15.73 17.45
CA ASN A 182 19.97 16.25 18.69
C ASN A 182 19.71 17.76 18.69
N ALA A 183 19.91 18.43 17.56
CA ALA A 183 19.63 19.85 17.35
C ALA A 183 18.98 20.04 15.97
N ALA A 184 19.37 21.07 15.22
CA ALA A 184 18.83 21.37 13.89
C ALA A 184 19.44 20.52 12.75
N GLY A 185 20.18 19.46 13.06
CA GLY A 185 20.74 18.55 12.05
C GLY A 185 19.70 17.57 11.53
N ASP A 186 19.89 17.08 10.32
CA ASP A 186 18.99 16.12 9.67
C ASP A 186 19.36 14.67 10.02
N ALA A 187 18.35 13.80 10.10
CA ALA A 187 18.51 12.36 10.25
C ALA A 187 18.04 11.64 8.97
N THR A 188 18.99 11.28 8.10
CA THR A 188 18.65 10.81 6.75
C THR A 188 19.23 9.44 6.40
N GLY A 189 18.42 8.58 5.76
CA GLY A 189 18.87 7.30 5.21
C GLY A 189 19.34 6.27 6.25
N ASN A 190 19.00 6.44 7.53
CA ASN A 190 19.43 5.53 8.58
C ASN A 190 18.57 4.26 8.62
N SER A 191 19.14 3.14 9.06
CA SER A 191 18.50 1.83 9.01
C SER A 191 18.60 1.07 10.32
N VAL A 192 17.50 0.44 10.74
CA VAL A 192 17.48 -0.56 11.81
C VAL A 192 16.84 -1.85 11.29
N ILE A 193 17.51 -2.98 11.52
CA ILE A 193 17.01 -4.32 11.16
C ILE A 193 17.02 -5.18 12.43
N ILE A 194 15.87 -5.73 12.80
CA ILE A 194 15.74 -6.61 13.96
C ILE A 194 15.08 -7.92 13.52
N SER A 195 15.76 -9.03 13.77
CA SER A 195 15.33 -10.39 13.41
C SER A 195 15.23 -11.33 14.61
N GLY A 196 15.66 -10.87 15.77
CA GLY A 196 15.56 -11.55 17.06
C GLY A 196 16.05 -10.64 18.19
N GLY A 197 15.89 -11.11 19.43
CA GLY A 197 16.24 -10.35 20.63
C GLY A 197 15.10 -9.45 21.12
N THR A 198 15.44 -8.63 22.13
CA THR A 198 14.47 -7.76 22.81
C THR A 198 14.97 -6.32 22.86
N VAL A 199 14.09 -5.37 22.53
CA VAL A 199 14.31 -3.93 22.77
C VAL A 199 13.26 -3.43 23.76
N GLY A 200 13.71 -3.02 24.94
CA GLY A 200 12.85 -2.63 26.06
C GLY A 200 12.72 -3.71 27.13
N ASP A 201 11.62 -3.63 27.88
CA ASP A 201 11.25 -4.58 28.93
C ASP A 201 10.33 -5.71 28.44
N GLY A 202 9.77 -5.61 27.23
CA GLY A 202 8.80 -6.57 26.69
C GLY A 202 7.44 -6.52 27.37
N LEU A 203 7.15 -5.45 28.13
CA LEU A 203 5.90 -5.25 28.85
C LEU A 203 5.02 -4.16 28.20
N GLY A 204 5.50 -3.51 27.14
CA GLY A 204 4.75 -2.48 26.42
C GLY A 204 4.69 -1.13 27.12
N THR A 205 5.59 -0.85 28.07
CA THR A 205 5.62 0.48 28.70
C THR A 205 6.12 1.54 27.72
N ILE A 206 5.36 2.62 27.55
CA ILE A 206 5.67 3.70 26.59
C ILE A 206 6.98 4.45 26.88
N SER A 207 7.59 4.28 28.05
CA SER A 207 8.80 5.02 28.45
C SER A 207 10.11 4.32 28.06
N ASN A 208 10.06 3.09 27.52
CA ASN A 208 11.24 2.37 27.04
C ASN A 208 10.91 1.46 25.84
N GLY A 209 11.93 0.88 25.23
CA GLY A 209 11.81 -0.09 24.13
C GLY A 209 11.54 0.50 22.75
N TRP A 210 12.01 1.73 22.50
CA TRP A 210 11.75 2.43 21.23
C TRP A 210 12.77 2.02 20.17
N VAL A 211 12.28 1.73 18.97
CA VAL A 211 13.08 1.49 17.78
C VAL A 211 12.87 2.63 16.81
N ILE A 212 13.93 3.41 16.62
CA ILE A 212 13.92 4.61 15.78
C ILE A 212 14.88 4.44 14.61
N GLY A 213 14.42 4.68 13.40
CA GLY A 213 15.29 4.67 12.22
C GLY A 213 16.21 5.90 12.25
N GLY A 214 15.63 7.09 12.25
CA GLY A 214 16.34 8.37 12.36
C GLY A 214 15.59 9.38 13.23
N TYR A 215 16.25 9.86 14.28
CA TYR A 215 15.75 10.92 15.16
C TYR A 215 16.39 12.26 14.79
N SER A 216 15.57 13.31 14.64
CA SER A 216 16.02 14.69 14.49
C SER A 216 15.23 15.61 15.41
N LYS A 217 15.87 16.45 16.22
CA LYS A 217 15.11 17.38 17.08
C LYS A 217 14.34 18.42 16.25
N ASP A 218 15.05 19.24 15.48
CA ASP A 218 14.45 20.35 14.72
C ASP A 218 14.65 20.26 13.20
N GLY A 219 15.53 19.38 12.73
CA GLY A 219 15.80 19.14 11.31
C GLY A 219 14.90 18.06 10.70
N ILE A 220 15.14 17.70 9.44
CA ILE A 220 14.35 16.72 8.71
C ILE A 220 14.71 15.29 9.14
N SER A 221 13.70 14.43 9.32
CA SER A 221 13.90 12.97 9.38
C SER A 221 13.38 12.30 8.11
N SER A 222 14.28 11.85 7.23
CA SER A 222 13.87 11.35 5.91
C SER A 222 14.58 10.11 5.39
N GLY A 223 13.83 9.29 4.64
CA GLY A 223 14.36 8.10 3.97
C GLY A 223 14.91 7.03 4.92
N ASN A 224 14.55 7.07 6.21
CA ASN A 224 14.99 6.08 7.17
C ASN A 224 14.15 4.80 7.02
N THR A 225 14.71 3.66 7.44
CA THR A 225 14.04 2.36 7.35
C THR A 225 14.14 1.54 8.62
N VAL A 226 13.04 0.94 9.07
CA VAL A 226 13.05 -0.09 10.13
C VAL A 226 12.45 -1.37 9.58
N SER A 227 13.07 -2.51 9.85
CA SER A 227 12.56 -3.84 9.51
C SER A 227 12.51 -4.74 10.74
N ILE A 228 11.33 -5.27 11.07
CA ILE A 228 11.09 -6.20 12.18
C ILE A 228 10.64 -7.56 11.64
N SER A 229 11.28 -8.62 12.11
CA SER A 229 11.02 -10.00 11.69
C SER A 229 11.37 -11.00 12.80
N GLY A 230 11.07 -12.28 12.56
CA GLY A 230 11.40 -13.36 13.50
C GLY A 230 10.64 -13.27 14.82
N SER A 231 11.23 -13.81 15.89
CA SER A 231 10.68 -13.77 17.25
C SER A 231 11.20 -12.57 18.03
N THR A 232 11.08 -11.39 17.42
CA THR A 232 11.52 -10.11 18.01
C THR A 232 10.46 -9.59 18.98
N ILE A 233 10.90 -8.99 20.10
CA ILE A 233 10.03 -8.23 21.01
C ILE A 233 10.51 -6.79 21.09
N VAL A 234 9.64 -5.84 20.76
CA VAL A 234 9.89 -4.39 20.90
C VAL A 234 8.68 -3.72 21.54
N ASN A 235 8.87 -2.56 22.18
CA ASN A 235 7.71 -1.83 22.69
C ASN A 235 7.16 -0.88 21.63
N HIS A 236 7.97 -0.01 21.05
CA HIS A 236 7.47 1.08 20.21
C HIS A 236 8.33 1.28 18.98
N ILE A 237 7.74 1.71 17.85
CA ILE A 237 8.48 1.94 16.61
C ILE A 237 8.10 3.28 15.98
N ASP A 238 9.12 4.09 15.70
CA ASP A 238 9.03 5.31 14.89
C ASP A 238 10.17 5.34 13.86
N VAL A 239 9.89 5.08 12.59
CA VAL A 239 10.98 4.97 11.61
C VAL A 239 11.69 6.30 11.38
N GLY A 240 10.94 7.34 11.05
CA GLY A 240 11.41 8.71 11.11
C GLY A 240 10.76 9.44 12.28
N GLU A 241 11.55 10.15 13.06
CA GLU A 241 11.07 10.94 14.19
C GLU A 241 11.65 12.35 14.11
N SER A 242 10.80 13.37 14.27
CA SER A 242 11.27 14.71 14.57
C SER A 242 10.34 15.54 15.43
N ASP A 243 10.85 16.21 16.46
CA ASP A 243 10.02 17.05 17.32
C ASP A 243 9.39 18.18 16.48
N ASN A 244 10.19 18.95 15.73
CA ASN A 244 9.69 20.13 15.01
C ASN A 244 9.87 20.09 13.49
N GLY A 245 10.69 19.18 12.99
CA GLY A 245 11.05 19.12 11.58
C GLY A 245 10.11 18.24 10.74
N PRO A 246 10.12 18.40 9.41
CA PRO A 246 9.40 17.49 8.52
C PRO A 246 9.89 16.05 8.61
N VAL A 247 8.97 15.09 8.49
CA VAL A 247 9.26 13.65 8.47
C VAL A 247 8.74 13.03 7.19
N THR A 248 9.66 12.61 6.30
CA THR A 248 9.30 12.27 4.92
C THR A 248 9.95 11.01 4.37
N GLY A 249 9.20 10.22 3.59
CA GLY A 249 9.74 9.09 2.84
C GLY A 249 10.32 7.95 3.67
N ASN A 250 9.98 7.85 4.95
CA ASN A 250 10.45 6.80 5.85
C ASN A 250 9.63 5.52 5.66
N LYS A 251 10.26 4.35 5.87
CA LYS A 251 9.63 3.05 5.58
C LYS A 251 9.73 2.04 6.71
N LEU A 252 8.58 1.55 7.17
CA LEU A 252 8.45 0.49 8.15
C LEU A 252 8.09 -0.82 7.47
N PHE A 253 8.80 -1.90 7.80
CA PHE A 253 8.47 -3.26 7.39
C PHE A 253 8.33 -4.18 8.60
N ILE A 254 7.18 -4.81 8.77
CA ILE A 254 6.90 -5.81 9.80
C ILE A 254 6.48 -7.11 9.13
N SER A 255 7.26 -8.17 9.30
CA SER A 255 6.94 -9.51 8.80
C SER A 255 6.79 -10.56 9.90
N GLY A 256 7.00 -10.16 11.15
CA GLY A 256 6.95 -11.01 12.35
C GLY A 256 7.26 -10.19 13.60
N GLY A 257 7.29 -10.85 14.76
CA GLY A 257 7.57 -10.23 16.06
C GLY A 257 6.32 -9.70 16.76
N GLU A 258 6.54 -9.27 18.00
CA GLU A 258 5.54 -8.69 18.91
C GLU A 258 5.93 -7.25 19.24
N ILE A 259 5.02 -6.32 18.94
CA ILE A 259 5.15 -4.89 19.27
C ILE A 259 4.21 -4.63 20.45
N MET A 260 4.78 -4.44 21.63
CA MET A 260 4.05 -4.45 22.91
C MET A 260 3.45 -3.08 23.28
N GLY A 261 4.08 -1.98 22.88
CA GLY A 261 3.79 -0.60 23.30
C GLY A 261 2.77 0.13 22.44
N SER A 262 1.78 -0.59 21.91
CA SER A 262 0.63 -0.06 21.17
C SER A 262 0.87 0.72 19.88
N THR A 263 2.09 1.03 19.46
CA THR A 263 2.27 1.91 18.31
C THR A 263 3.47 1.53 17.43
N ALA A 264 3.19 1.41 16.13
CA ALA A 264 4.19 1.24 15.08
C ALA A 264 3.91 2.21 13.92
N ARG A 265 4.81 3.16 13.70
CA ARG A 265 4.62 4.27 12.74
C ARG A 265 5.82 4.39 11.80
N ALA A 266 5.57 4.69 10.52
CA ALA A 266 6.67 5.02 9.61
C ALA A 266 7.16 6.47 9.77
N GLY A 267 6.36 7.37 10.33
CA GLY A 267 6.81 8.71 10.68
C GLY A 267 6.08 9.28 11.89
N TRP A 268 6.79 10.04 12.73
CA TRP A 268 6.19 10.83 13.80
C TRP A 268 6.80 12.23 13.89
N SER A 269 5.95 13.24 14.08
CA SER A 269 6.40 14.57 14.46
C SER A 269 5.47 15.24 15.47
N ASP A 270 5.99 16.14 16.31
CA ASP A 270 5.12 16.96 17.16
C ASP A 270 4.49 18.09 16.32
N THR A 271 5.31 18.93 15.68
CA THR A 271 4.82 20.10 14.94
C THR A 271 5.03 20.05 13.43
N GLY A 272 5.90 19.16 12.94
CA GLY A 272 6.27 19.06 11.55
C GLY A 272 5.24 18.36 10.66
N LEU A 273 5.33 18.66 9.35
CA LEU A 273 4.63 17.91 8.30
C LEU A 273 5.12 16.47 8.27
N VAL A 274 4.18 15.51 8.23
CA VAL A 274 4.50 14.09 8.01
C VAL A 274 3.96 13.64 6.67
N SER A 275 4.84 13.37 5.70
CA SER A 275 4.41 13.10 4.33
C SER A 275 5.17 12.02 3.58
N GLY A 276 4.45 11.21 2.80
CA GLY A 276 5.04 10.19 1.94
C GLY A 276 5.71 9.03 2.70
N ASN A 277 5.37 8.84 3.98
CA ASN A 277 5.89 7.73 4.77
C ASN A 277 5.05 6.47 4.52
N GLU A 278 5.68 5.30 4.61
CA GLU A 278 5.06 4.03 4.26
C GLU A 278 5.23 2.98 5.37
N ALA A 279 4.13 2.42 5.88
CA ALA A 279 4.17 1.27 6.79
C ALA A 279 3.62 0.01 6.13
N HIS A 280 4.37 -1.08 6.21
CA HIS A 280 4.06 -2.35 5.55
C HIS A 280 4.07 -3.49 6.57
N MET A 281 2.92 -4.12 6.78
CA MET A 281 2.76 -5.27 7.70
C MET A 281 2.28 -6.51 6.93
N SER A 282 3.03 -7.60 7.06
CA SER A 282 2.72 -8.89 6.43
C SER A 282 2.57 -10.03 7.45
N GLY A 283 2.92 -9.78 8.72
CA GLY A 283 2.84 -10.71 9.83
C GLY A 283 3.17 -10.01 11.15
N GLY A 284 3.22 -10.75 12.24
CA GLY A 284 3.43 -10.21 13.59
C GLY A 284 2.16 -9.71 14.26
N ILE A 285 2.31 -9.21 15.49
CA ILE A 285 1.22 -8.69 16.33
C ILE A 285 1.62 -7.32 16.88
N ILE A 286 0.73 -6.34 16.76
CA ILE A 286 0.83 -5.08 17.49
C ILE A 286 -0.24 -5.12 18.59
N HIS A 287 0.21 -5.21 19.83
CA HIS A 287 -0.65 -5.37 21.00
C HIS A 287 -1.27 -4.04 21.42
N ASP A 288 -2.46 -4.11 22.03
CA ASP A 288 -2.94 -3.00 22.85
C ASP A 288 -2.04 -2.85 24.08
N ASP A 289 -1.77 -1.61 24.48
CA ASP A 289 -1.09 -1.34 25.75
C ASP A 289 -2.14 -1.42 26.85
N THR A 290 -2.17 -2.58 27.51
CA THR A 290 -3.09 -2.86 28.62
C THR A 290 -2.81 -2.04 29.88
N VAL A 291 -1.62 -1.45 30.01
CA VAL A 291 -1.22 -0.64 31.18
C VAL A 291 -1.75 0.78 31.02
N ASN A 292 -1.60 1.37 29.83
CA ASN A 292 -2.03 2.75 29.55
C ASN A 292 -3.38 2.83 28.82
N PHE A 293 -4.07 1.70 28.61
CA PHE A 293 -5.33 1.58 27.87
C PHE A 293 -5.25 2.19 26.46
N SER A 294 -4.10 2.05 25.80
CA SER A 294 -3.88 2.54 24.44
C SER A 294 -4.09 1.41 23.42
N THR A 295 -4.70 1.76 22.29
CA THR A 295 -5.00 0.82 21.20
C THR A 295 -3.74 0.52 20.39
N GLY A 296 -3.52 -0.73 20.00
CA GLY A 296 -2.47 -1.14 19.06
C GLY A 296 -2.69 -0.53 17.68
N GLN A 297 -1.72 0.24 17.17
CA GLN A 297 -1.85 0.99 15.92
C GLN A 297 -0.70 0.71 14.95
N LEU A 298 -1.07 0.48 13.68
CA LEU A 298 -0.20 0.57 12.53
C LEU A 298 -0.52 1.85 11.75
N VAL A 299 0.44 2.77 11.66
CA VAL A 299 0.20 4.10 11.07
C VAL A 299 1.26 4.45 10.02
N GLY A 300 0.84 5.04 8.90
CA GLY A 300 1.78 5.52 7.88
C GLY A 300 2.60 6.68 8.43
N ALA A 301 1.94 7.70 8.98
CA ALA A 301 2.59 8.66 9.85
C ALA A 301 1.62 9.40 10.78
N HIS A 302 2.15 10.02 11.83
CA HIS A 302 1.42 10.76 12.84
C HIS A 302 2.06 12.13 13.09
N SER A 303 1.30 13.22 13.02
CA SER A 303 1.70 14.52 13.57
C SER A 303 0.71 15.09 14.60
N ASN A 304 1.20 15.73 15.67
CA ASN A 304 0.31 16.35 16.66
C ASN A 304 -0.24 17.71 16.16
N PHE A 305 0.58 18.53 15.52
CA PHE A 305 0.21 19.87 15.07
C PHE A 305 0.49 20.12 13.58
N GLY A 306 1.17 19.21 12.90
CA GLY A 306 1.39 19.27 11.46
C GLY A 306 0.40 18.42 10.65
N ASN A 307 0.36 18.65 9.34
CA ASN A 307 -0.46 17.84 8.45
C ASN A 307 0.13 16.42 8.31
N ALA A 308 -0.75 15.45 8.05
CA ALA A 308 -0.41 14.11 7.60
C ALA A 308 -0.85 13.94 6.13
N GLU A 309 0.12 13.93 5.22
CA GLU A 309 -0.15 14.02 3.77
C GLU A 309 0.43 12.85 2.99
N ASN A 310 -0.39 12.19 2.16
CA ASN A 310 0.08 11.19 1.20
C ASN A 310 0.87 10.03 1.84
N ASN A 311 0.55 9.65 3.08
CA ASN A 311 1.16 8.50 3.73
C ASN A 311 0.43 7.21 3.32
N LEU A 312 1.17 6.10 3.32
CA LEU A 312 0.67 4.79 2.89
C LEU A 312 0.76 3.78 4.04
N VAL A 313 -0.29 3.01 4.24
CA VAL A 313 -0.23 1.77 5.01
C VAL A 313 -0.65 0.59 4.15
N THR A 314 0.15 -0.46 4.15
CA THR A 314 -0.18 -1.75 3.52
C THR A 314 -0.21 -2.86 4.56
N MET A 315 -1.30 -3.62 4.62
CA MET A 315 -1.44 -4.79 5.48
C MET A 315 -1.85 -6.02 4.65
N SER A 316 -1.02 -7.06 4.64
CA SER A 316 -1.31 -8.33 3.97
C SER A 316 -1.42 -9.52 4.94
N GLY A 317 -1.19 -9.29 6.23
CA GLY A 317 -1.22 -10.30 7.29
C GLY A 317 -0.89 -9.69 8.65
N GLY A 318 -0.97 -10.50 9.71
CA GLY A 318 -0.78 -10.07 11.09
C GLY A 318 -2.06 -9.61 11.79
N SER A 319 -1.92 -9.14 13.02
CA SER A 319 -3.02 -8.66 13.87
C SER A 319 -2.65 -7.34 14.53
N VAL A 320 -3.56 -6.37 14.47
CA VAL A 320 -3.42 -5.03 15.07
C VAL A 320 -4.82 -4.46 15.33
N SER A 321 -5.03 -3.68 16.38
CA SER A 321 -6.36 -3.15 16.66
C SER A 321 -6.80 -2.04 15.70
N SER A 322 -5.89 -1.18 15.24
CA SER A 322 -6.19 -0.07 14.33
C SER A 322 -5.15 0.09 13.23
N VAL A 323 -5.62 0.31 12.01
CA VAL A 323 -4.79 0.62 10.84
C VAL A 323 -5.19 2.00 10.32
N THR A 324 -4.22 2.91 10.20
CA THR A 324 -4.48 4.30 9.76
C THR A 324 -3.47 4.77 8.71
N GLY A 325 -3.92 5.21 7.54
CA GLY A 325 -3.03 5.72 6.48
C GLY A 325 -2.18 6.90 6.94
N GLY A 326 -2.82 7.94 7.49
CA GLY A 326 -2.15 9.08 8.12
C GLY A 326 -2.99 9.68 9.25
N PHE A 327 -2.31 10.16 10.30
CA PHE A 327 -2.93 10.66 11.52
C PHE A 327 -2.46 12.09 11.81
N SER A 328 -3.39 13.02 12.02
CA SER A 328 -3.09 14.34 12.59
C SER A 328 -3.96 14.58 13.83
N VAL A 329 -3.43 15.18 14.89
CA VAL A 329 -4.28 15.60 16.01
C VAL A 329 -4.94 16.95 15.67
N ASN A 330 -4.13 17.98 15.44
CA ASN A 330 -4.59 19.37 15.36
C ASN A 330 -4.48 20.02 13.97
N ALA A 331 -4.26 19.22 12.93
CA ALA A 331 -4.19 19.70 11.55
C ALA A 331 -4.84 18.69 10.60
N ASN A 332 -4.51 18.73 9.31
CA ASN A 332 -5.24 17.95 8.30
C ASN A 332 -4.60 16.58 8.03
N ALA A 333 -5.42 15.58 7.74
CA ALA A 333 -5.03 14.28 7.20
C ALA A 333 -5.55 14.14 5.76
N THR A 334 -4.70 14.42 4.78
CA THR A 334 -5.11 14.55 3.37
C THR A 334 -4.38 13.57 2.45
N GLY A 335 -5.10 12.93 1.52
CA GLY A 335 -4.49 12.11 0.47
C GLY A 335 -3.83 10.83 0.97
N ASN A 336 -4.09 10.41 2.20
CA ASN A 336 -3.50 9.20 2.77
C ASN A 336 -4.19 7.96 2.21
N LYS A 337 -3.42 6.87 2.12
CA LYS A 337 -3.88 5.63 1.49
C LYS A 337 -3.69 4.43 2.40
N GLY A 338 -4.75 3.66 2.57
CA GLY A 338 -4.70 2.32 3.12
C GLY A 338 -4.85 1.28 2.03
N ILE A 339 -4.04 0.21 2.08
CA ILE A 339 -4.24 -1.03 1.34
C ILE A 339 -4.27 -2.22 2.30
N MET A 340 -5.36 -2.98 2.35
CA MET A 340 -5.46 -4.20 3.17
C MET A 340 -5.95 -5.37 2.33
N SER A 341 -5.13 -6.43 2.30
CA SER A 341 -5.38 -7.65 1.52
C SER A 341 -5.42 -8.92 2.37
N GLY A 342 -5.11 -8.81 3.66
CA GLY A 342 -5.12 -9.91 4.62
C GLY A 342 -4.85 -9.42 6.04
N GLY A 343 -4.95 -10.33 7.02
CA GLY A 343 -4.80 -10.05 8.45
C GLY A 343 -6.10 -9.59 9.13
N GLU A 344 -5.98 -9.19 10.39
CA GLU A 344 -7.11 -8.82 11.26
C GLU A 344 -6.92 -7.45 11.89
N THR A 345 -7.97 -6.62 11.84
CA THR A 345 -8.04 -5.34 12.56
C THR A 345 -9.43 -5.04 13.12
N ASN A 346 -9.54 -4.17 14.12
CA ASN A 346 -10.84 -3.71 14.62
C ASN A 346 -11.29 -2.44 13.89
N GLN A 347 -10.36 -1.60 13.46
CA GLN A 347 -10.65 -0.37 12.73
C GLN A 347 -9.67 -0.15 11.58
N TYR A 348 -10.22 0.32 10.47
CA TYR A 348 -9.42 0.65 9.30
C TYR A 348 -9.78 2.03 8.76
N VAL A 349 -8.80 2.93 8.74
CA VAL A 349 -8.99 4.36 8.47
C VAL A 349 -8.04 4.82 7.36
N GLY A 350 -8.55 5.46 6.30
CA GLY A 350 -7.73 6.05 5.26
C GLY A 350 -6.91 7.23 5.78
N GLY A 351 -7.58 8.21 6.41
CA GLY A 351 -6.95 9.31 7.14
C GLY A 351 -7.76 9.71 8.38
N PHE A 352 -7.05 9.98 9.48
CA PHE A 352 -7.65 10.40 10.73
C PHE A 352 -7.16 11.80 11.11
N SER A 353 -8.10 12.66 11.48
CA SER A 353 -7.80 13.95 12.10
C SER A 353 -8.64 14.16 13.35
N SER A 354 -8.09 14.58 14.49
CA SER A 354 -8.96 14.89 15.64
C SER A 354 -9.75 16.18 15.41
N THR A 355 -9.08 17.27 15.00
CA THR A 355 -9.72 18.59 14.87
C THR A 355 -9.73 19.18 13.46
N GLY A 356 -8.75 18.86 12.62
CA GLY A 356 -8.70 19.29 11.22
C GLY A 356 -9.44 18.36 10.26
N ASN A 357 -9.25 18.60 8.96
CA ASN A 357 -9.93 17.86 7.89
C ASN A 357 -9.29 16.49 7.63
N ALA A 358 -10.12 15.50 7.28
CA ALA A 358 -9.73 14.17 6.81
C ALA A 358 -10.24 13.98 5.36
N GLU A 359 -9.53 14.58 4.39
CA GLU A 359 -10.01 14.72 3.01
C GLU A 359 -9.22 13.91 1.98
N ASN A 360 -9.89 13.50 0.91
CA ASN A 360 -9.29 12.84 -0.25
C ASN A 360 -8.46 11.58 0.09
N ASN A 361 -8.78 10.91 1.20
CA ASN A 361 -8.11 9.69 1.61
C ASN A 361 -8.72 8.48 0.88
N GLU A 362 -7.91 7.45 0.69
CA GLU A 362 -8.29 6.25 -0.07
C GLU A 362 -8.12 4.99 0.79
N VAL A 363 -9.14 4.15 0.84
CA VAL A 363 -9.10 2.82 1.43
C VAL A 363 -9.31 1.77 0.34
N LEU A 364 -8.37 0.84 0.22
CA LEU A 364 -8.47 -0.34 -0.63
C LEU A 364 -8.50 -1.60 0.24
N PHE A 365 -9.66 -2.25 0.34
CA PHE A 365 -9.82 -3.48 1.12
C PHE A 365 -10.18 -4.65 0.19
N SER A 366 -9.29 -5.62 0.06
CA SER A 366 -9.48 -6.79 -0.83
C SER A 366 -9.50 -8.13 -0.11
N GLY A 367 -9.18 -8.16 1.19
CA GLY A 367 -9.13 -9.40 1.98
C GLY A 367 -8.73 -9.15 3.43
N GLY A 368 -8.89 -10.19 4.26
CA GLY A 368 -8.74 -10.11 5.72
C GLY A 368 -10.07 -9.89 6.43
N LYS A 369 -9.98 -9.50 7.70
CA LYS A 369 -11.12 -9.22 8.57
C LYS A 369 -10.94 -7.87 9.24
N THR A 370 -11.97 -7.03 9.19
CA THR A 370 -12.00 -5.74 9.87
C THR A 370 -13.30 -5.52 10.63
N GLY A 371 -13.27 -4.67 11.65
CA GLY A 371 -14.49 -4.14 12.28
C GLY A 371 -15.14 -3.07 11.41
N SER A 372 -14.81 -1.79 11.67
CA SER A 372 -15.33 -0.64 10.91
C SER A 372 -14.31 -0.14 9.88
N ILE A 373 -14.81 0.43 8.78
CA ILE A 373 -13.99 1.09 7.76
C ILE A 373 -14.38 2.57 7.65
N TYR A 374 -13.39 3.45 7.55
CA TYR A 374 -13.56 4.89 7.36
C TYR A 374 -12.65 5.36 6.21
N GLY A 375 -13.22 5.98 5.16
CA GLY A 375 -12.42 6.62 4.13
C GLY A 375 -11.61 7.78 4.72
N GLY A 376 -12.30 8.69 5.41
CA GLY A 376 -11.69 9.69 6.29
C GLY A 376 -12.50 9.82 7.58
N LYS A 377 -11.83 10.11 8.70
CA LYS A 377 -12.48 10.26 10.01
C LYS A 377 -12.01 11.53 10.71
N THR A 378 -12.96 12.31 11.20
CA THR A 378 -12.72 13.45 12.09
C THR A 378 -13.71 13.53 13.23
N MET A 379 -13.21 13.92 14.41
CA MET A 379 -13.95 13.83 15.68
C MET A 379 -14.54 15.18 16.14
N ASP A 380 -14.09 16.29 15.57
CA ASP A 380 -14.47 17.65 15.94
C ASP A 380 -15.01 18.41 14.70
N THR A 381 -14.63 19.68 14.51
CA THR A 381 -15.14 20.58 13.44
C THR A 381 -14.63 20.31 12.02
N GLY A 382 -13.61 19.46 11.84
CA GLY A 382 -13.05 19.17 10.52
C GLY A 382 -14.02 18.49 9.57
N ASN A 383 -13.77 18.58 8.27
CA ASN A 383 -14.53 17.88 7.23
C ASN A 383 -13.95 16.49 6.95
N ALA A 384 -14.80 15.52 6.58
CA ALA A 384 -14.41 14.21 6.07
C ALA A 384 -14.94 14.00 4.65
N SER A 385 -14.45 14.80 3.70
CA SER A 385 -15.00 14.89 2.33
C SER A 385 -14.04 14.37 1.26
N GLY A 386 -14.59 13.95 0.11
CA GLY A 386 -13.81 13.50 -1.05
C GLY A 386 -13.10 12.16 -0.88
N ASN A 387 -13.40 11.42 0.18
CA ASN A 387 -12.73 10.15 0.48
C ASN A 387 -13.29 9.01 -0.38
N THR A 388 -12.47 8.02 -0.68
CA THR A 388 -12.82 6.85 -1.49
C THR A 388 -12.58 5.56 -0.72
N VAL A 389 -13.60 4.70 -0.64
CA VAL A 389 -13.53 3.38 -0.02
C VAL A 389 -13.87 2.33 -1.06
N ASN A 390 -12.91 1.51 -1.46
CA ASN A 390 -13.10 0.42 -2.42
C ASN A 390 -12.90 -0.94 -1.73
N ILE A 391 -13.95 -1.74 -1.69
CA ILE A 391 -14.01 -3.01 -0.98
C ILE A 391 -14.30 -4.09 -2.02
N THR A 392 -13.38 -5.02 -2.24
CA THR A 392 -13.48 -6.06 -3.28
C THR A 392 -13.57 -7.48 -2.73
N GLY A 393 -13.28 -7.67 -1.44
CA GLY A 393 -13.36 -8.94 -0.74
C GLY A 393 -13.15 -8.74 0.77
N GLY A 394 -13.08 -9.84 1.53
CA GLY A 394 -12.87 -9.84 2.98
C GLY A 394 -14.15 -9.76 3.80
N GLU A 395 -14.00 -9.73 5.12
CA GLU A 395 -15.08 -9.71 6.11
C GLU A 395 -15.09 -8.41 6.92
N ILE A 396 -16.26 -7.78 7.02
CA ILE A 396 -16.49 -6.53 7.76
C ILE A 396 -17.59 -6.78 8.78
N LEU A 397 -17.31 -6.49 10.04
CA LEU A 397 -18.21 -6.80 11.15
C LEU A 397 -19.16 -5.65 11.52
N TYR A 398 -18.76 -4.41 11.25
CA TYR A 398 -19.48 -3.21 11.67
C TYR A 398 -19.70 -2.29 10.47
N GLU A 399 -19.72 -0.97 10.67
CA GLU A 399 -20.12 -0.02 9.66
C GLU A 399 -18.99 0.37 8.70
N VAL A 400 -19.40 0.77 7.50
CA VAL A 400 -18.54 1.39 6.49
C VAL A 400 -18.96 2.83 6.29
N TYR A 401 -18.00 3.75 6.42
CA TYR A 401 -18.19 5.17 6.20
C TYR A 401 -17.32 5.63 5.03
N GLY A 402 -17.92 6.20 3.98
CA GLY A 402 -17.16 6.92 2.96
C GLY A 402 -16.37 8.06 3.61
N GLY A 403 -17.01 8.85 4.46
CA GLY A 403 -16.37 9.76 5.41
C GLY A 403 -17.20 9.90 6.69
N MET A 404 -16.55 10.08 7.83
CA MET A 404 -17.19 10.32 9.12
C MET A 404 -16.67 11.63 9.72
N SER A 405 -17.58 12.55 10.03
CA SER A 405 -17.26 13.82 10.65
C SER A 405 -18.26 14.14 11.74
N THR A 406 -17.81 14.31 12.99
CA THR A 406 -18.74 14.65 14.08
C THR A 406 -19.38 16.03 13.87
N MET A 407 -18.59 17.08 13.63
CA MET A 407 -19.10 18.46 13.58
C MET A 407 -18.82 19.23 12.28
N GLY A 408 -18.07 18.67 11.33
CA GLY A 408 -17.95 19.19 9.96
C GLY A 408 -18.78 18.40 8.93
N SER A 409 -18.54 18.67 7.64
CA SER A 409 -19.26 18.02 6.54
C SER A 409 -18.58 16.75 6.01
N ALA A 410 -19.37 15.81 5.51
CA ALA A 410 -18.92 14.55 4.92
C ALA A 410 -19.46 14.40 3.48
N ASN A 411 -18.97 15.27 2.59
CA ASN A 411 -19.45 15.40 1.21
C ASN A 411 -18.58 14.64 0.20
N ASN A 412 -19.16 14.33 -0.96
CA ASN A 412 -18.46 13.81 -2.13
C ASN A 412 -17.62 12.55 -1.88
N ASN A 413 -18.01 11.75 -0.89
CA ASN A 413 -17.37 10.49 -0.59
C ASN A 413 -17.91 9.38 -1.50
N THR A 414 -17.05 8.42 -1.85
CA THR A 414 -17.41 7.29 -2.70
C THR A 414 -17.17 5.98 -1.97
N VAL A 415 -18.16 5.11 -1.94
CA VAL A 415 -18.04 3.73 -1.45
C VAL A 415 -18.32 2.77 -2.60
N THR A 416 -17.43 1.81 -2.83
CA THR A 416 -17.58 0.76 -3.83
C THR A 416 -17.52 -0.61 -3.17
N LEU A 417 -18.52 -1.45 -3.41
CA LEU A 417 -18.57 -2.86 -2.95
C LEU A 417 -18.47 -3.81 -4.14
N GLY A 418 -17.55 -4.76 -4.08
CA GLY A 418 -17.39 -5.84 -5.05
C GLY A 418 -18.17 -7.10 -4.69
N GLY A 419 -18.32 -8.02 -5.65
CA GLY A 419 -19.10 -9.25 -5.49
C GLY A 419 -18.67 -10.23 -4.40
N ASN A 420 -17.42 -10.16 -3.91
CA ASN A 420 -16.88 -11.12 -2.93
C ASN A 420 -16.83 -10.55 -1.49
N VAL A 421 -17.49 -9.42 -1.24
CA VAL A 421 -17.50 -8.77 0.08
C VAL A 421 -18.47 -9.49 1.02
N ARG A 422 -18.03 -9.74 2.27
CA ARG A 422 -18.89 -10.29 3.33
C ARG A 422 -19.14 -9.21 4.39
N LEU A 423 -20.38 -8.77 4.49
CA LEU A 423 -20.86 -7.86 5.54
C LEU A 423 -21.66 -8.65 6.57
N ALA A 424 -21.57 -8.26 7.85
CA ALA A 424 -22.53 -8.73 8.84
C ALA A 424 -23.92 -8.17 8.52
N ALA A 425 -24.99 -8.92 8.82
CA ALA A 425 -26.36 -8.43 8.62
C ALA A 425 -26.68 -7.18 9.47
N THR A 426 -25.89 -6.93 10.52
CA THR A 426 -25.97 -5.74 11.37
C THR A 426 -25.17 -4.55 10.85
N SER A 427 -24.32 -4.74 9.85
CA SER A 427 -23.48 -3.68 9.27
C SER A 427 -24.32 -2.65 8.53
N SER A 428 -23.98 -1.37 8.69
CA SER A 428 -24.56 -0.28 7.90
C SER A 428 -23.51 0.37 7.01
N ILE A 429 -23.94 1.02 5.93
CA ILE A 429 -23.07 1.73 5.01
C ILE A 429 -23.56 3.16 4.84
N PHE A 430 -22.65 4.11 5.05
CA PHE A 430 -22.90 5.53 4.95
C PHE A 430 -21.97 6.16 3.92
N GLY A 431 -22.51 6.97 3.02
CA GLY A 431 -21.69 7.78 2.11
C GLY A 431 -20.90 8.82 2.89
N GLY A 432 -21.60 9.60 3.71
CA GLY A 432 -21.02 10.48 4.70
C GLY A 432 -21.86 10.47 5.97
N TRP A 433 -21.22 10.36 7.13
CA TRP A 433 -21.91 10.41 8.41
C TRP A 433 -21.54 11.67 9.18
N THR A 434 -22.55 12.37 9.68
CA THR A 434 -22.41 13.51 10.60
C THR A 434 -23.43 13.43 11.74
N THR A 435 -23.20 14.14 12.85
CA THR A 435 -24.18 14.18 13.95
C THR A 435 -25.40 15.06 13.66
N GLY A 436 -25.48 15.67 12.47
CA GLY A 436 -26.59 16.55 12.08
C GLY A 436 -26.55 17.95 12.69
N ASN A 437 -25.37 18.45 13.10
CA ASN A 437 -25.23 19.81 13.59
C ASN A 437 -25.63 20.84 12.51
N PRO A 438 -26.25 21.99 12.88
CA PRO A 438 -26.62 23.03 11.93
C PRO A 438 -25.44 23.48 11.07
N GLY A 439 -25.63 23.51 9.75
CA GLY A 439 -24.58 23.91 8.80
C GLY A 439 -23.66 22.77 8.32
N THR A 440 -23.79 21.56 8.86
CA THR A 440 -23.09 20.38 8.34
C THR A 440 -23.89 19.72 7.21
N THR A 441 -23.18 19.10 6.27
CA THR A 441 -23.80 18.47 5.09
C THR A 441 -23.22 17.08 4.81
N SER A 442 -24.03 16.21 4.20
CA SER A 442 -23.64 14.90 3.67
C SER A 442 -24.23 14.73 2.28
N THR A 443 -23.58 15.38 1.30
CA THR A 443 -24.08 15.59 -0.07
C THR A 443 -23.06 15.19 -1.12
N GLY A 444 -23.53 14.86 -2.33
CA GLY A 444 -22.69 14.40 -3.45
C GLY A 444 -22.09 13.00 -3.28
N ASN A 445 -22.49 12.26 -2.25
CA ASN A 445 -21.93 10.95 -1.94
C ASN A 445 -22.43 9.89 -2.93
N THR A 446 -21.56 8.93 -3.25
CA THR A 446 -21.80 7.91 -4.27
C THR A 446 -21.60 6.49 -3.74
N LEU A 447 -22.59 5.61 -3.96
CA LEU A 447 -22.49 4.18 -3.73
C LEU A 447 -22.39 3.44 -5.06
N ASN A 448 -21.33 2.64 -5.22
CA ASN A 448 -21.15 1.74 -6.35
C ASN A 448 -21.27 0.28 -5.88
N LEU A 449 -22.18 -0.47 -6.47
CA LEU A 449 -22.37 -1.89 -6.22
C LEU A 449 -21.88 -2.66 -7.45
N ASN A 450 -20.64 -3.15 -7.40
CA ASN A 450 -19.97 -3.82 -8.50
C ASN A 450 -20.08 -5.34 -8.41
N GLY A 451 -21.19 -5.89 -8.91
CA GLY A 451 -21.51 -7.31 -8.79
C GLY A 451 -21.82 -7.74 -7.35
N PHE A 452 -22.05 -6.78 -6.45
CA PHE A 452 -22.40 -7.07 -5.06
C PHE A 452 -23.82 -7.65 -4.96
N GLN A 453 -23.96 -8.70 -4.15
CA GLN A 453 -25.24 -9.22 -3.71
C GLN A 453 -25.13 -9.60 -2.23
N GLY A 454 -26.00 -9.06 -1.37
CA GLY A 454 -25.87 -9.32 0.05
C GLY A 454 -26.94 -8.67 0.93
N THR A 455 -26.83 -8.96 2.22
CA THR A 455 -27.70 -8.43 3.27
C THR A 455 -26.90 -7.52 4.19
N LEU A 456 -27.48 -6.39 4.55
CA LEU A 456 -26.94 -5.46 5.53
C LEU A 456 -28.10 -4.77 6.29
N ASN A 457 -27.78 -3.97 7.30
CA ASN A 457 -28.79 -3.28 8.08
C ASN A 457 -29.37 -2.07 7.32
N GLU A 458 -28.52 -1.09 7.03
CA GLU A 458 -28.92 0.21 6.48
C GLU A 458 -27.96 0.68 5.39
N VAL A 459 -28.49 1.28 4.32
CA VAL A 459 -27.74 2.12 3.39
C VAL A 459 -28.29 3.53 3.48
N ASN A 460 -27.42 4.52 3.71
CA ASN A 460 -27.85 5.90 3.92
C ASN A 460 -26.79 6.91 3.45
N SER A 461 -27.22 8.16 3.26
CA SER A 461 -26.37 9.32 3.00
C SER A 461 -25.62 9.24 1.67
N PHE A 462 -26.32 8.77 0.64
CA PHE A 462 -25.87 8.74 -0.75
C PHE A 462 -26.85 9.50 -1.63
N GLN A 463 -26.32 10.28 -2.58
CA GLN A 463 -27.12 10.95 -3.62
C GLN A 463 -27.06 10.19 -4.94
N ASN A 464 -26.01 9.38 -5.17
CA ASN A 464 -25.85 8.59 -6.38
C ASN A 464 -25.73 7.11 -6.04
N TYR A 465 -26.59 6.28 -6.62
CA TYR A 465 -26.57 4.83 -6.47
C TYR A 465 -26.31 4.18 -7.83
N ASN A 466 -25.18 3.49 -7.97
CA ASN A 466 -24.75 2.86 -9.21
C ASN A 466 -24.72 1.34 -9.06
N PHE A 467 -25.60 0.66 -9.77
CA PHE A 467 -25.73 -0.80 -9.76
C PHE A 467 -25.07 -1.40 -11.00
N PHE A 468 -24.03 -2.21 -10.79
CA PHE A 468 -23.52 -3.13 -11.80
C PHE A 468 -23.96 -4.54 -11.41
N LEU A 469 -24.90 -5.10 -12.15
CA LEU A 469 -25.64 -6.29 -11.71
C LEU A 469 -24.77 -7.57 -11.79
N PRO A 470 -24.86 -8.47 -10.79
CA PRO A 470 -24.09 -9.71 -10.78
C PRO A 470 -24.61 -10.77 -11.76
N ALA A 471 -23.72 -11.68 -12.15
CA ALA A 471 -24.00 -12.83 -13.03
C ALA A 471 -25.02 -13.82 -12.42
N SER A 472 -25.07 -13.88 -11.09
CA SER A 472 -25.97 -14.76 -10.33
C SER A 472 -27.43 -14.30 -10.35
N LEU A 473 -27.72 -13.07 -10.78
CA LEU A 473 -29.06 -12.50 -10.69
C LEU A 473 -30.03 -13.17 -11.67
N GLN A 474 -31.18 -13.60 -11.16
CA GLN A 474 -32.26 -14.23 -11.92
C GLN A 474 -33.56 -13.42 -11.79
N ASN A 475 -34.59 -13.78 -12.58
CA ASN A 475 -35.92 -13.20 -12.44
C ASN A 475 -36.45 -13.35 -10.98
N GLY A 476 -36.93 -12.25 -10.41
CA GLY A 476 -37.35 -12.14 -9.00
C GLY A 476 -36.19 -12.02 -8.00
N GLY A 477 -34.94 -12.01 -8.45
CA GLY A 477 -33.76 -11.91 -7.58
C GLY A 477 -33.58 -10.50 -7.00
N THR A 478 -32.94 -10.45 -5.83
CA THR A 478 -32.63 -9.20 -5.12
C THR A 478 -31.13 -8.93 -5.13
N VAL A 479 -30.73 -7.70 -5.44
CA VAL A 479 -29.33 -7.25 -5.38
C VAL A 479 -28.96 -6.91 -3.93
N LEU A 480 -29.64 -5.91 -3.35
CA LEU A 480 -29.39 -5.45 -2.00
C LEU A 480 -30.58 -5.75 -1.09
N THR A 481 -30.32 -6.51 -0.03
CA THR A 481 -31.29 -6.73 1.06
C THR A 481 -30.90 -5.86 2.24
N VAL A 482 -31.74 -4.87 2.57
CA VAL A 482 -31.62 -4.03 3.76
C VAL A 482 -32.71 -4.40 4.77
N THR A 483 -32.39 -4.33 6.06
CA THR A 483 -33.37 -4.54 7.14
C THR A 483 -34.02 -3.23 7.59
N SER A 484 -33.37 -2.09 7.35
CA SER A 484 -33.88 -0.75 7.58
C SER A 484 -34.21 -0.06 6.25
N GLN A 485 -35.33 0.68 6.19
CA GLN A 485 -35.76 1.35 4.95
C GLN A 485 -34.72 2.38 4.49
N THR A 486 -34.37 2.33 3.20
CA THR A 486 -33.50 3.33 2.56
C THR A 486 -34.36 4.45 1.96
N ASP A 487 -34.20 5.70 2.44
CA ASP A 487 -34.85 6.84 1.78
C ASP A 487 -34.14 7.20 0.47
N LEU A 488 -34.91 7.25 -0.60
CA LEU A 488 -34.43 7.57 -1.95
C LEU A 488 -34.79 9.00 -2.39
N SER A 489 -35.38 9.82 -1.52
CA SER A 489 -35.65 11.22 -1.84
C SER A 489 -34.36 11.99 -2.20
N GLY A 490 -34.37 12.78 -3.28
CA GLY A 490 -33.20 13.55 -3.70
C GLY A 490 -32.09 12.71 -4.35
N THR A 491 -32.34 11.45 -4.71
CA THR A 491 -31.32 10.53 -5.24
C THR A 491 -31.42 10.30 -6.75
N HIS A 492 -30.28 9.98 -7.36
CA HIS A 492 -30.18 9.41 -8.71
C HIS A 492 -29.79 7.93 -8.63
N VAL A 493 -30.56 7.07 -9.30
CA VAL A 493 -30.26 5.63 -9.38
C VAL A 493 -29.88 5.25 -10.81
N ALA A 494 -28.74 4.59 -10.99
CA ALA A 494 -28.31 4.10 -12.28
C ALA A 494 -28.07 2.59 -12.27
N ILE A 495 -28.50 1.89 -13.33
CA ILE A 495 -27.98 0.56 -13.66
C ILE A 495 -26.88 0.79 -14.69
N THR A 496 -25.62 0.69 -14.27
CA THR A 496 -24.46 1.08 -15.07
C THR A 496 -23.95 -0.05 -15.98
N GLY A 497 -24.31 -1.29 -15.65
CA GLY A 497 -23.95 -2.47 -16.42
C GLY A 497 -24.38 -3.75 -15.72
N MET A 498 -23.99 -4.87 -16.29
CA MET A 498 -24.28 -6.19 -15.77
C MET A 498 -23.17 -7.16 -16.19
N GLU A 499 -22.78 -8.05 -15.29
CA GLU A 499 -21.78 -9.08 -15.57
C GLU A 499 -22.22 -9.96 -16.76
N SER A 500 -21.23 -10.48 -17.48
CA SER A 500 -21.51 -11.35 -18.61
C SER A 500 -22.09 -12.68 -18.13
N GLY A 501 -23.20 -13.11 -18.73
CA GLY A 501 -23.88 -14.37 -18.38
C GLY A 501 -25.25 -14.19 -17.75
N THR A 502 -25.59 -12.98 -17.25
CA THR A 502 -26.95 -12.66 -16.79
C THR A 502 -27.90 -12.59 -17.98
N LEU A 503 -28.86 -13.51 -18.07
CA LEU A 503 -29.89 -13.56 -19.12
C LEU A 503 -31.26 -13.26 -18.52
N LEU A 504 -31.67 -11.99 -18.57
CA LEU A 504 -33.03 -11.59 -18.22
C LEU A 504 -33.86 -11.44 -19.50
N ALA A 505 -35.03 -12.05 -19.55
CA ALA A 505 -35.96 -11.88 -20.66
C ALA A 505 -36.78 -10.57 -20.49
N PRO A 506 -37.27 -9.95 -21.57
CA PRO A 506 -38.24 -8.87 -21.48
C PRO A 506 -39.43 -9.26 -20.57
N GLY A 507 -39.82 -8.34 -19.68
CA GLY A 507 -40.83 -8.58 -18.65
C GLY A 507 -40.31 -9.24 -17.37
N ASN A 508 -39.06 -9.68 -17.31
CA ASN A 508 -38.46 -10.10 -16.04
C ASN A 508 -38.23 -8.89 -15.13
N THR A 509 -38.42 -9.11 -13.83
CA THR A 509 -38.29 -8.09 -12.79
C THR A 509 -37.25 -8.53 -11.78
N ILE A 510 -36.40 -7.59 -11.37
CA ILE A 510 -35.43 -7.77 -10.29
C ILE A 510 -35.65 -6.71 -9.23
N THR A 511 -35.24 -6.99 -8.00
CA THR A 511 -35.27 -6.04 -6.88
C THR A 511 -33.87 -5.45 -6.70
N LEU A 512 -33.72 -4.14 -6.88
CA LEU A 512 -32.46 -3.45 -6.62
C LEU A 512 -32.26 -3.28 -5.11
N ILE A 513 -33.30 -2.80 -4.41
CA ILE A 513 -33.35 -2.63 -2.95
C ILE A 513 -34.72 -3.12 -2.47
N ASN A 514 -34.73 -4.05 -1.50
CA ASN A 514 -35.97 -4.68 -1.01
C ASN A 514 -36.84 -3.79 -0.10
N SER A 515 -36.25 -2.76 0.52
CA SER A 515 -36.93 -1.90 1.50
C SER A 515 -36.50 -0.43 1.34
N THR A 516 -37.39 0.40 0.83
CA THR A 516 -37.17 1.80 0.48
C THR A 516 -38.29 2.69 1.03
N GLN A 517 -37.95 3.94 1.29
CA GLN A 517 -38.86 5.04 1.53
C GLN A 517 -38.75 6.02 0.35
N ASN A 518 -39.89 6.50 -0.17
CA ASN A 518 -39.97 7.37 -1.35
C ASN A 518 -39.37 6.74 -2.63
N ALA A 519 -39.57 7.42 -3.76
CA ALA A 519 -38.96 7.06 -5.04
C ALA A 519 -37.73 7.95 -5.30
N PRO A 520 -36.74 7.48 -6.08
CA PRO A 520 -35.65 8.33 -6.53
C PRO A 520 -36.15 9.45 -7.44
N ASP A 521 -35.53 10.62 -7.38
CA ASP A 521 -35.86 11.79 -8.19
C ASP A 521 -35.64 11.52 -9.69
N SER A 522 -34.65 10.68 -10.01
CA SER A 522 -34.34 10.29 -11.38
C SER A 522 -33.61 8.95 -11.45
N TYR A 523 -33.65 8.32 -12.63
CA TYR A 523 -32.87 7.13 -12.88
C TYR A 523 -32.31 7.03 -14.31
N THR A 524 -31.22 6.28 -14.45
CA THR A 524 -30.61 5.92 -15.75
C THR A 524 -30.48 4.41 -15.87
N ALA A 525 -31.24 3.79 -16.77
CA ALA A 525 -31.19 2.34 -16.96
C ALA A 525 -31.46 1.93 -18.43
N THR A 526 -31.01 2.75 -19.38
CA THR A 526 -31.10 2.48 -20.82
C THR A 526 -29.73 2.15 -21.38
N ASN A 527 -29.67 1.37 -22.46
CA ASN A 527 -28.42 0.89 -23.06
C ASN A 527 -27.46 0.24 -22.06
N VAL A 528 -28.00 -0.45 -21.05
CA VAL A 528 -27.23 -1.17 -20.03
C VAL A 528 -26.53 -2.34 -20.69
N ARG A 529 -25.20 -2.38 -20.58
CA ARG A 529 -24.37 -3.39 -21.25
C ARG A 529 -24.28 -4.67 -20.43
N SER A 530 -24.54 -5.81 -21.07
CA SER A 530 -24.06 -7.12 -20.60
C SER A 530 -22.89 -7.59 -21.47
N GLY A 531 -21.69 -7.54 -20.89
CA GLY A 531 -20.46 -7.72 -21.66
C GLY A 531 -20.38 -6.73 -22.83
N ILE A 532 -20.02 -7.23 -24.02
CA ILE A 532 -19.98 -6.44 -25.26
C ILE A 532 -21.23 -6.62 -26.13
N SER A 533 -21.98 -7.70 -25.93
CA SER A 533 -22.89 -8.26 -26.94
C SER A 533 -24.35 -7.88 -26.76
N LEU A 534 -24.79 -7.54 -25.55
CA LEU A 534 -26.20 -7.28 -25.27
C LEU A 534 -26.39 -5.90 -24.67
N LEU A 535 -27.49 -5.26 -25.06
CA LEU A 535 -28.00 -4.02 -24.48
C LEU A 535 -29.37 -4.28 -23.89
N TYR A 536 -29.60 -3.68 -22.73
CA TYR A 536 -30.84 -3.77 -21.99
C TYR A 536 -31.38 -2.37 -21.70
N ASP A 537 -32.70 -2.25 -21.77
CA ASP A 537 -33.43 -1.11 -21.21
C ASP A 537 -34.32 -1.60 -20.07
N PHE A 538 -34.23 -0.94 -18.92
CA PHE A 538 -35.06 -1.21 -17.76
C PHE A 538 -36.00 -0.03 -17.48
N SER A 539 -37.21 -0.34 -17.00
CA SER A 539 -38.00 0.59 -16.20
C SER A 539 -37.71 0.35 -14.73
N LEU A 540 -37.51 1.43 -13.98
CA LEU A 540 -37.47 1.37 -12.52
C LEU A 540 -38.82 1.82 -11.96
N GLU A 541 -39.26 1.14 -10.91
CA GLU A 541 -40.47 1.45 -10.17
C GLU A 541 -40.24 1.21 -8.68
N ALA A 542 -40.60 2.19 -7.85
CA ALA A 542 -40.74 2.01 -6.41
C ALA A 542 -42.10 1.34 -6.15
N ALA A 543 -42.13 0.01 -6.20
CA ALA A 543 -43.33 -0.80 -6.03
C ALA A 543 -43.54 -1.11 -4.54
N GLY A 544 -44.48 -0.41 -3.89
CA GLY A 544 -44.70 -0.53 -2.45
C GLY A 544 -43.49 -0.03 -1.66
N THR A 545 -42.82 -0.94 -0.94
CA THR A 545 -41.60 -0.65 -0.19
C THR A 545 -40.32 -1.09 -0.91
N ALA A 546 -40.34 -1.48 -2.19
CA ALA A 546 -39.14 -1.98 -2.87
C ALA A 546 -38.83 -1.17 -4.15
N LEU A 547 -37.55 -0.95 -4.42
CA LEU A 547 -37.10 -0.45 -5.72
C LEU A 547 -36.85 -1.61 -6.66
N THR A 548 -37.69 -1.73 -7.69
CA THR A 548 -37.64 -2.81 -8.68
C THR A 548 -37.22 -2.29 -10.04
N ALA A 549 -36.57 -3.15 -10.83
CA ALA A 549 -36.24 -2.89 -12.22
C ALA A 549 -36.81 -4.00 -13.10
N THR A 550 -37.61 -3.62 -14.10
CA THR A 550 -38.23 -4.54 -15.06
C THR A 550 -37.63 -4.35 -16.44
N VAL A 551 -37.20 -5.44 -17.07
CA VAL A 551 -36.63 -5.42 -18.43
C VAL A 551 -37.70 -5.01 -19.44
N LYS A 552 -37.54 -3.86 -20.08
CA LYS A 552 -38.38 -3.44 -21.22
C LYS A 552 -37.95 -4.10 -22.51
N SER A 553 -36.64 -4.12 -22.76
CA SER A 553 -36.05 -4.63 -23.98
C SER A 553 -34.72 -5.29 -23.67
N ALA A 554 -34.40 -6.32 -24.45
CA ALA A 554 -33.09 -6.96 -24.47
C ALA A 554 -32.74 -7.21 -25.94
N GLY A 555 -31.57 -6.77 -26.37
CA GLY A 555 -31.19 -6.85 -27.78
C GLY A 555 -29.69 -6.94 -27.98
N VAL A 556 -29.29 -7.36 -29.18
CA VAL A 556 -27.86 -7.41 -29.56
C VAL A 556 -27.34 -5.98 -29.71
N ASN A 557 -26.20 -5.70 -29.11
CA ASN A 557 -25.50 -4.44 -29.27
C ASN A 557 -25.12 -4.26 -30.76
N PRO A 558 -25.65 -3.24 -31.46
CA PRO A 558 -25.35 -3.02 -32.87
C PRO A 558 -23.86 -2.86 -33.17
N GLN A 559 -23.06 -2.40 -32.20
CA GLN A 559 -21.61 -2.24 -32.35
C GLN A 559 -20.88 -3.59 -32.53
N THR A 560 -21.44 -4.71 -32.06
CA THR A 560 -20.81 -6.03 -32.25
C THR A 560 -20.90 -6.54 -33.69
N LYS A 561 -21.80 -5.96 -34.50
CA LYS A 561 -21.90 -6.26 -35.92
C LYS A 561 -20.62 -5.94 -36.70
N ALA A 562 -19.92 -4.87 -36.30
CA ALA A 562 -18.67 -4.46 -36.92
C ALA A 562 -17.58 -5.55 -36.85
N LEU A 563 -17.58 -6.39 -35.79
CA LEU A 563 -16.64 -7.50 -35.65
C LEU A 563 -16.81 -8.50 -36.80
N VAL A 564 -18.04 -8.88 -37.12
CA VAL A 564 -18.35 -9.88 -38.17
C VAL A 564 -18.21 -9.27 -39.56
N GLU A 565 -18.52 -7.98 -39.71
CA GLU A 565 -18.38 -7.24 -40.97
C GLU A 565 -16.93 -7.16 -41.43
N GLY A 566 -15.98 -6.87 -40.55
CA GLY A 566 -14.55 -6.84 -40.89
C GLY A 566 -14.03 -8.20 -41.37
N TYR A 567 -14.40 -9.28 -40.69
CA TYR A 567 -14.04 -10.64 -41.13
C TYR A 567 -14.65 -10.98 -42.49
N ALA A 568 -15.92 -10.67 -42.69
CA ALA A 568 -16.60 -10.94 -43.96
C ALA A 568 -16.03 -10.10 -45.12
N ALA A 569 -15.68 -8.82 -44.88
CA ALA A 569 -15.02 -7.97 -45.85
C ALA A 569 -13.63 -8.49 -46.25
N ASN A 570 -12.85 -8.98 -45.28
CA ASN A 570 -11.55 -9.60 -45.57
C ASN A 570 -11.68 -10.91 -46.34
N MET A 571 -12.62 -11.78 -45.97
CA MET A 571 -12.90 -13.00 -46.74
C MET A 571 -13.34 -12.69 -48.17
N ALA A 572 -14.18 -11.67 -48.34
CA ALA A 572 -14.58 -11.18 -49.65
C ALA A 572 -13.39 -10.67 -50.48
N PHE A 573 -12.49 -9.88 -49.87
CA PHE A 573 -11.26 -9.39 -50.52
C PHE A 573 -10.37 -10.56 -50.98
N VAL A 574 -10.16 -11.56 -50.12
CA VAL A 574 -9.35 -12.73 -50.44
C VAL A 574 -9.99 -13.55 -51.56
N ASN A 575 -11.30 -13.78 -51.52
CA ASN A 575 -12.00 -14.51 -52.58
C ASN A 575 -11.93 -13.77 -53.92
N GLN A 576 -12.10 -12.45 -53.95
CA GLN A 576 -11.90 -11.67 -55.19
C GLN A 576 -10.46 -11.75 -55.70
N GLY A 577 -9.46 -11.69 -54.81
CA GLY A 577 -8.06 -11.88 -55.17
C GLY A 577 -7.79 -13.27 -55.75
N ALA A 578 -8.40 -14.30 -55.15
CA ALA A 578 -8.31 -15.68 -55.63
C ALA A 578 -9.01 -15.87 -56.99
N ASP A 579 -10.20 -15.29 -57.19
CA ASP A 579 -10.92 -15.32 -58.47
C ASP A 579 -10.15 -14.57 -59.56
N LEU A 580 -9.54 -13.42 -59.23
CA LEU A 580 -8.67 -12.68 -60.14
C LEU A 580 -7.44 -13.51 -60.53
N ALA A 581 -6.78 -14.14 -59.57
CA ALA A 581 -5.61 -14.98 -59.82
C ALA A 581 -5.97 -16.25 -60.62
N GLY A 582 -7.02 -16.96 -60.23
CA GLY A 582 -7.47 -18.22 -60.83
C GLY A 582 -8.17 -18.06 -62.19
N GLY A 583 -8.81 -16.91 -62.41
CA GLY A 583 -9.50 -16.57 -63.65
C GLY A 583 -8.61 -15.84 -64.64
N THR A 584 -8.74 -14.51 -64.70
CA THR A 584 -8.04 -13.67 -65.69
C THR A 584 -6.52 -13.68 -65.53
N GLY A 585 -6.01 -13.81 -64.30
CA GLY A 585 -4.58 -13.97 -64.01
C GLY A 585 -3.96 -15.20 -64.67
N MET A 586 -4.51 -16.38 -64.37
CA MET A 586 -4.07 -17.64 -64.98
C MET A 586 -4.34 -17.68 -66.49
N ALA A 587 -5.45 -17.11 -66.96
CA ALA A 587 -5.74 -17.05 -68.39
C ALA A 587 -4.73 -16.18 -69.16
N ASP A 588 -4.38 -14.99 -68.65
CA ASP A 588 -3.35 -14.13 -69.25
C ASP A 588 -1.96 -14.78 -69.16
N ALA A 589 -1.63 -15.36 -67.99
CA ALA A 589 -0.38 -16.11 -67.82
C ALA A 589 -0.25 -17.25 -68.84
N MET A 590 -1.31 -18.05 -69.05
CA MET A 590 -1.32 -19.12 -70.05
C MET A 590 -1.24 -18.58 -71.48
N ALA A 591 -1.93 -17.48 -71.79
CA ALA A 591 -1.88 -16.86 -73.11
C ALA A 591 -0.48 -16.32 -73.45
N LYS A 592 0.15 -15.62 -72.51
CA LYS A 592 1.51 -15.10 -72.64
C LYS A 592 2.56 -16.21 -72.71
N ALA A 593 2.43 -17.25 -71.88
CA ALA A 593 3.31 -18.41 -71.92
C ALA A 593 3.23 -19.16 -73.26
N LYS A 594 2.03 -19.33 -73.83
CA LYS A 594 1.86 -19.91 -75.18
C LYS A 594 2.48 -19.04 -76.27
N ALA A 595 2.32 -17.72 -76.18
CA ALA A 595 2.90 -16.78 -77.14
C ALA A 595 4.44 -16.73 -77.07
N ALA A 596 5.03 -16.97 -75.89
CA ALA A 596 6.47 -16.96 -75.68
C ALA A 596 7.17 -18.29 -76.01
N ASN A 597 6.42 -19.35 -76.35
CA ASN A 597 6.94 -20.63 -76.85
C ASN A 597 8.09 -21.26 -76.02
N GLY A 598 8.07 -21.08 -74.69
CA GLY A 598 9.07 -21.62 -73.76
C GLY A 598 9.98 -20.58 -73.11
N ASP A 599 9.99 -19.33 -73.60
CA ASP A 599 10.74 -18.22 -72.99
C ASP A 599 9.97 -17.51 -71.86
N ILE A 600 10.70 -16.79 -71.00
CA ILE A 600 10.13 -16.04 -69.86
C ILE A 600 9.24 -14.90 -70.37
N ALA A 601 7.99 -14.86 -69.90
CA ALA A 601 7.03 -13.78 -70.21
C ALA A 601 6.44 -13.19 -68.92
N SER A 602 6.32 -11.87 -68.89
CA SER A 602 5.60 -11.14 -67.85
C SER A 602 4.10 -11.13 -68.14
N PHE A 603 3.31 -11.27 -67.09
CA PHE A 603 1.85 -11.22 -67.13
C PHE A 603 1.33 -10.34 -65.99
N GLY A 604 0.10 -9.87 -66.13
CA GLY A 604 -0.55 -9.06 -65.10
C GLY A 604 -2.06 -9.04 -65.32
N ALA A 605 -2.81 -9.19 -64.23
CA ALA A 605 -4.26 -9.13 -64.28
C ALA A 605 -4.79 -8.03 -63.36
N VAL A 606 -5.71 -7.24 -63.91
CA VAL A 606 -6.46 -6.21 -63.19
C VAL A 606 -7.94 -6.50 -63.41
N SER A 607 -8.73 -6.40 -62.35
CA SER A 607 -10.19 -6.54 -62.40
C SER A 607 -10.83 -5.36 -61.68
N GLY A 608 -11.79 -4.70 -62.34
CA GLY A 608 -12.56 -3.58 -61.83
C GLY A 608 -14.03 -3.96 -61.68
N GLY A 609 -14.62 -3.70 -60.52
CA GLY A 609 -16.01 -4.03 -60.24
C GLY A 609 -16.48 -3.59 -58.86
N SER A 610 -17.79 -3.60 -58.65
CA SER A 610 -18.39 -3.41 -57.33
C SER A 610 -18.97 -4.71 -56.83
N SER A 611 -18.55 -5.16 -55.66
CA SER A 611 -19.14 -6.32 -55.00
C SER A 611 -19.80 -5.90 -53.70
N ARG A 612 -21.05 -6.35 -53.51
CA ARG A 612 -21.86 -6.06 -52.33
C ARG A 612 -22.10 -7.37 -51.57
N TYR A 613 -21.53 -7.47 -50.38
CA TYR A 613 -21.68 -8.66 -49.53
C TYR A 613 -22.72 -8.40 -48.46
N LYS A 614 -23.65 -9.35 -48.29
CA LYS A 614 -24.69 -9.30 -47.25
C LYS A 614 -24.12 -9.92 -45.97
N THR A 615 -23.73 -9.08 -45.03
CA THR A 615 -23.13 -9.48 -43.74
C THR A 615 -24.09 -9.23 -42.56
N GLY A 616 -25.36 -8.93 -42.87
CA GLY A 616 -26.33 -8.33 -41.96
C GLY A 616 -26.46 -6.81 -42.17
N SER A 617 -25.44 -6.14 -42.72
CA SER A 617 -25.46 -4.81 -43.37
C SER A 617 -24.75 -4.94 -44.74
N HIS A 618 -24.49 -3.83 -45.43
CA HIS A 618 -23.79 -3.84 -46.71
C HIS A 618 -22.30 -3.48 -46.53
N ALA A 619 -21.40 -4.44 -46.78
CA ALA A 619 -20.02 -4.13 -47.10
C ALA A 619 -19.91 -3.91 -48.62
N VAL A 620 -19.50 -2.71 -49.03
CA VAL A 620 -19.31 -2.34 -50.43
C VAL A 620 -17.81 -2.20 -50.69
N MET A 621 -17.29 -3.05 -51.57
CA MET A 621 -15.91 -2.94 -52.04
C MET A 621 -15.92 -2.36 -53.45
N TRP A 622 -15.12 -1.31 -53.66
CA TRP A 622 -14.99 -0.63 -54.94
C TRP A 622 -13.55 -0.80 -55.43
N THR A 623 -13.36 -1.51 -56.54
CA THR A 623 -12.08 -1.53 -57.24
C THR A 623 -12.20 -0.62 -58.45
N ALA A 624 -11.33 0.39 -58.54
CA ALA A 624 -11.34 1.32 -59.66
C ALA A 624 -11.05 0.56 -60.97
N PRO A 625 -11.78 0.83 -62.06
CA PRO A 625 -11.46 0.24 -63.35
C PRO A 625 -10.09 0.76 -63.83
N PRO A 626 -9.34 -0.04 -64.61
CA PRO A 626 -8.04 0.39 -65.11
C PRO A 626 -8.23 1.62 -66.02
N SER A 627 -7.40 2.65 -65.79
CA SER A 627 -7.27 3.85 -66.64
C SER A 627 -6.48 3.55 -67.89
#